data_AF-A0AAE6JHT7-F1
#
_entry.id   AF-A0AAE6JHT7-F1
#
_cell.length_a   1.000
_cell.length_b   1.000
_cell.length_c   1.000
_cell.angle_alpha   90.00
_cell.angle_beta   90.00
_cell.angle_gamma   90.00
#
_symmetry.space_group_name_H-M   'P 1'
#
loop_
_entity.id
_entity.type
_entity.pdbx_description
1 polymer ?
#
loop_
_entity_poly.entity_id
_entity_poly.type
_entity_poly.pdbx_seq_one_letter_code
_entity_poly.pdbx_strand_id
1 'polypeptide(L)'
;MSALKNTLIILSILLILSGCSVKHYTIGMSESEFKNSEKYNLELVEETSKHAVYRRIASADAQSKPLSYHYYYFNNGTLVRTELVDAPKPGIVVLGK
;
A
#
# COMPACT_ATOMS: atom_id res chain seq x y z
N MET A 1 -30.47 -25.07 -28.18
CA MET A 1 -30.57 -23.68 -27.63
C MET A 1 -30.03 -23.53 -26.21
N SER A 2 -29.28 -24.49 -25.66
CA SER A 2 -28.83 -24.47 -24.25
C SER A 2 -27.37 -23.99 -24.09
N ALA A 3 -26.48 -24.37 -25.02
CA ALA A 3 -25.05 -24.05 -24.93
C ALA A 3 -24.75 -22.54 -24.95
N LEU A 4 -25.37 -21.79 -25.86
CA LEU A 4 -25.13 -20.34 -26.01
C LEU A 4 -25.46 -19.55 -24.74
N LYS A 5 -26.50 -19.98 -24.01
CA LYS A 5 -26.99 -19.34 -22.79
C LYS A 5 -26.04 -19.59 -21.62
N ASN A 6 -25.45 -20.79 -21.55
CA ASN A 6 -24.45 -21.14 -20.55
C ASN A 6 -23.11 -20.43 -20.80
N THR A 7 -22.71 -20.26 -22.06
CA THR A 7 -21.48 -19.52 -22.42
C THR A 7 -21.57 -18.03 -22.03
N LEU A 8 -22.73 -17.41 -22.21
CA LEU A 8 -22.98 -16.02 -21.82
C LEU A 8 -22.87 -15.79 -20.31
N ILE A 9 -23.34 -16.75 -19.50
CA ILE A 9 -23.24 -16.71 -18.03
C ILE A 9 -21.78 -16.84 -17.59
N ILE A 10 -21.03 -17.76 -18.21
CA ILE A 10 -19.60 -17.95 -17.89
C ILE A 10 -18.78 -16.71 -18.25
N LEU A 11 -19.07 -16.09 -19.41
CA LEU A 11 -18.39 -14.86 -19.84
C LEU A 11 -18.65 -13.68 -18.89
N SER A 12 -19.88 -13.56 -18.39
CA SER A 12 -20.23 -12.49 -17.44
C SER A 12 -19.61 -12.71 -16.05
N ILE A 13 -19.43 -13.96 -15.60
CA ILE A 13 -18.68 -14.27 -14.37
C ILE A 13 -17.18 -13.95 -14.52
N LEU A 14 -16.58 -14.29 -15.67
CA LEU A 14 -15.17 -13.99 -15.97
C LEU A 14 -14.87 -12.48 -16.04
N LEU A 15 -15.82 -11.68 -16.50
CA LEU A 15 -15.72 -10.20 -16.54
C LEU A 15 -15.70 -9.57 -15.14
N ILE A 16 -16.39 -10.17 -14.16
CA ILE A 16 -16.42 -9.63 -12.79
C ILE A 16 -15.10 -9.93 -12.05
N LEU A 17 -14.44 -11.04 -12.38
CA LEU A 17 -13.19 -11.48 -11.74
C LEU A 17 -11.93 -10.76 -12.26
N SER A 18 -12.02 -10.03 -13.37
CA SER A 18 -10.88 -9.29 -13.96
C SER A 18 -10.68 -7.89 -13.35
N GLY A 19 -11.52 -7.47 -12.40
CA GLY A 19 -11.47 -6.16 -11.75
C GLY A 19 -10.47 -6.02 -10.59
N CYS A 20 -9.33 -6.72 -10.61
CA CYS A 20 -8.31 -6.56 -9.57
C CYS A 20 -7.45 -5.31 -9.88
N SER A 21 -8.00 -4.13 -9.59
CA SER A 21 -7.27 -2.86 -9.70
C SER A 21 -6.29 -2.73 -8.53
N VAL A 22 -4.99 -2.82 -8.80
CA VAL A 22 -3.96 -2.39 -7.85
C VAL A 22 -4.16 -0.88 -7.63
N LYS A 23 -4.48 -0.47 -6.41
CA LYS A 23 -4.65 0.96 -6.10
C LYS A 23 -3.28 1.62 -6.16
N HIS A 24 -3.10 2.52 -7.13
CA HIS A 24 -1.90 3.34 -7.26
C HIS A 24 -2.12 4.67 -6.54
N TYR A 25 -1.29 4.98 -5.56
CA TYR A 25 -1.31 6.29 -4.90
C TYR A 25 -0.81 7.36 -5.86
N THR A 26 -1.57 8.44 -5.96
CA THR A 26 -1.27 9.53 -6.88
C THR A 26 -1.05 10.81 -6.09
N ILE A 27 -0.01 11.55 -6.43
CA ILE A 27 0.21 12.89 -5.87
C ILE A 27 -1.02 13.75 -6.14
N GLY A 28 -1.52 14.44 -5.13
CA GLY A 28 -2.77 15.20 -5.17
C GLY A 28 -3.98 14.46 -4.60
N MET A 29 -3.89 13.16 -4.28
CA MET A 29 -5.01 12.44 -3.67
C MET A 29 -5.29 12.95 -2.25
N SER A 30 -6.56 12.87 -1.83
CA SER A 30 -6.94 13.26 -0.47
C SER A 30 -6.52 12.21 0.56
N GLU A 31 -6.26 12.66 1.78
CA GLU A 31 -5.90 11.79 2.89
C GLU A 31 -7.03 10.81 3.25
N SER A 32 -8.29 11.23 3.12
CA SER A 32 -9.44 10.35 3.33
C SER A 32 -9.55 9.27 2.25
N GLU A 33 -9.32 9.61 0.99
CA GLU A 33 -9.26 8.65 -0.11
C GLU A 33 -8.12 7.64 0.07
N PHE A 34 -6.96 8.12 0.54
CA PHE A 34 -5.82 7.28 0.89
C PHE A 34 -6.12 6.33 2.05
N LYS A 35 -6.69 6.82 3.15
CA LYS A 35 -7.07 5.96 4.28
C LYS A 35 -8.14 4.94 3.89
N ASN A 36 -9.06 5.30 3.00
CA ASN A 36 -10.08 4.39 2.48
C ASN A 36 -9.53 3.40 1.45
N SER A 37 -8.38 3.70 0.82
CA SER A 37 -7.71 2.77 -0.08
C SER A 37 -7.05 1.62 0.65
N GLU A 38 -6.65 1.86 1.90
CA GLU A 38 -5.87 0.93 2.71
C GLU A 38 -6.69 0.28 3.81
N LYS A 39 -6.74 -1.06 3.84
CA LYS A 39 -7.35 -1.81 4.95
C LYS A 39 -6.36 -2.37 5.95
N TYR A 40 -5.06 -2.46 5.64
CA TYR A 40 -4.08 -3.18 6.47
C TYR A 40 -2.68 -2.55 6.44
N ASN A 41 -1.96 -2.61 7.58
CA ASN A 41 -0.53 -2.28 7.74
C ASN A 41 -0.10 -0.82 7.48
N LEU A 42 -1.02 0.13 7.61
CA LEU A 42 -0.71 1.56 7.61
C LEU A 42 -0.43 2.04 9.03
N GLU A 43 0.72 2.65 9.25
CA GLU A 43 1.14 3.22 10.53
C GLU A 43 1.23 4.75 10.39
N LEU A 44 0.66 5.48 11.35
CA LEU A 44 0.85 6.93 11.47
C LEU A 44 2.19 7.19 12.14
N VAL A 45 3.07 7.92 11.44
CA VAL A 45 4.42 8.26 11.91
C VAL A 45 4.44 9.64 12.55
N GLU A 46 3.73 10.59 11.94
CA GLU A 46 3.68 11.98 12.40
C GLU A 46 2.33 12.60 12.01
N GLU A 47 1.75 13.41 12.90
CA GLU A 47 0.55 14.19 12.62
C GLU A 47 0.63 15.57 13.26
N THR A 48 0.27 16.59 12.48
CA THR A 48 0.11 17.98 12.90
C THR A 48 -1.16 18.54 12.24
N SER A 49 -1.53 19.79 12.54
CA SER A 49 -2.70 20.43 11.94
C SER A 49 -2.63 20.62 10.42
N LYS A 50 -1.43 20.56 9.83
CA LYS A 50 -1.21 20.78 8.38
C LYS A 50 -0.41 19.68 7.71
N HIS A 51 0.15 18.74 8.45
CA HIS A 51 1.05 17.72 7.94
C HIS A 51 0.74 16.37 8.56
N ALA A 52 0.74 15.32 7.75
CA ALA A 52 0.66 13.96 8.26
C ALA A 52 1.60 13.05 7.46
N VAL A 53 2.25 12.12 8.15
CA VAL A 53 3.13 11.12 7.55
C VAL A 53 2.63 9.75 7.92
N TYR A 54 2.39 8.93 6.91
CA TYR A 54 2.07 7.53 7.07
C TYR A 54 3.20 6.68 6.52
N ARG A 55 3.42 5.50 7.11
CA ARG A 55 4.28 4.49 6.55
C ARG A 55 3.60 3.15 6.45
N ARG A 56 4.07 2.32 5.51
CA ARG A 56 3.75 0.89 5.44
C ARG A 56 4.97 0.08 5.07
N ILE A 57 4.97 -1.19 5.42
CA ILE A 57 6.01 -2.14 4.99
C ILE A 57 5.88 -2.34 3.48
N ALA A 58 6.94 -2.05 2.74
CA ALA A 58 7.00 -2.22 1.28
C ALA A 58 7.53 -3.61 0.91
N SER A 59 8.52 -4.10 1.65
CA SER A 59 9.02 -5.47 1.55
C SER A 59 9.43 -6.01 2.91
N ALA A 60 9.36 -7.33 3.08
CA ALA A 60 9.79 -8.03 4.29
C ALA A 60 10.61 -9.28 3.94
N ASP A 61 11.46 -9.72 4.85
CA ASP A 61 12.23 -10.95 4.71
C ASP A 61 11.39 -12.21 5.00
N ALA A 62 11.99 -13.39 4.91
CA ALA A 62 11.34 -14.67 5.19
C ALA A 62 10.84 -14.82 6.65
N GLN A 63 11.31 -13.96 7.56
CA GLN A 63 10.91 -13.91 8.97
C GLN A 63 9.89 -12.79 9.22
N SER A 64 9.31 -12.20 8.17
CA SER A 64 8.40 -11.06 8.23
C SER A 64 9.01 -9.79 8.84
N LYS A 65 10.34 -9.67 8.86
CA LYS A 65 11.00 -8.43 9.26
C LYS A 65 10.98 -7.43 8.10
N PRO A 66 10.57 -6.18 8.32
CA PRO A 66 10.58 -5.17 7.27
C PRO A 66 11.99 -4.97 6.71
N LEU A 67 12.10 -5.02 5.38
CA LEU A 67 13.31 -4.69 4.62
C LEU A 67 13.25 -3.29 4.03
N SER A 68 12.05 -2.79 3.76
CA SER A 68 11.81 -1.42 3.28
C SER A 68 10.42 -0.92 3.65
N TYR A 69 10.24 0.39 3.64
CA TYR A 69 9.00 1.09 3.95
C TYR A 69 8.63 2.09 2.85
N HIS A 70 7.35 2.17 2.54
CA HIS A 70 6.79 3.30 1.79
C HIS A 70 6.30 4.36 2.77
N TYR A 71 6.78 5.59 2.62
CA TYR A 71 6.30 6.77 3.32
C TYR A 71 5.40 7.60 2.42
N TYR A 72 4.36 8.18 3.02
CA TYR A 72 3.35 9.01 2.38
C TYR A 72 3.23 10.31 3.15
N TYR A 73 3.57 11.41 2.51
CA TYR A 73 3.60 12.73 3.14
C TYR A 73 2.41 13.55 2.65
N PHE A 74 1.58 13.99 3.59
CA PHE A 74 0.41 14.80 3.35
C PHE A 74 0.64 16.23 3.83
N ASN A 75 0.25 17.20 3.01
CA ASN A 75 0.18 18.61 3.40
C ASN A 75 -1.26 19.09 3.19
N ASN A 76 -1.86 19.69 4.22
CA ASN A 76 -3.26 20.13 4.26
C ASN A 76 -4.24 19.06 3.75
N GLY A 77 -4.01 17.79 4.12
CA GLY A 77 -4.86 16.66 3.72
C GLY A 77 -4.67 16.18 2.27
N THR A 78 -3.62 16.63 1.57
CA THR A 78 -3.29 16.23 0.20
C THR A 78 -1.95 15.50 0.14
N LEU A 79 -1.88 14.36 -0.55
CA LEU A 79 -0.63 13.62 -0.75
C LEU A 79 0.31 14.43 -1.64
N VAL A 80 1.46 14.86 -1.10
CA VAL A 80 2.44 15.68 -1.83
C VAL A 80 3.70 14.93 -2.19
N ARG A 81 4.02 13.84 -1.48
CA ARG A 81 5.24 13.05 -1.72
C ARG A 81 5.04 11.60 -1.29
N THR A 82 5.67 10.71 -2.02
CA THR A 82 5.89 9.32 -1.62
C THR A 82 7.38 9.02 -1.64
N GLU A 83 7.83 8.12 -0.77
CA GLU A 83 9.23 7.75 -0.66
C GLU A 83 9.36 6.27 -0.31
N LEU A 84 10.31 5.58 -0.92
CA LEU A 84 10.70 4.22 -0.54
C LEU A 84 12.02 4.30 0.22
N VAL A 85 12.03 3.81 1.45
CA VAL A 85 13.19 3.87 2.35
C VAL A 85 13.52 2.46 2.81
N ASP A 86 14.79 2.07 2.71
CA ASP A 86 15.25 0.80 3.25
C ASP A 86 15.17 0.79 4.79
N ALA A 87 14.72 -0.33 5.35
CA ALA A 87 14.71 -0.50 6.79
C ALA A 87 16.16 -0.49 7.32
N PRO A 88 16.39 0.07 8.52
CA PRO A 88 17.71 0.01 9.15
C PRO A 88 18.14 -1.46 9.25
N LYS A 89 19.23 -1.84 8.58
CA LYS A 89 19.82 -3.16 8.78
C LYS A 89 20.23 -3.25 10.25
N PRO A 90 19.81 -4.30 10.99
CA PRO A 90 20.28 -4.47 12.35
C PRO A 90 21.81 -4.50 12.33
N GLY A 91 22.43 -3.54 13.01
CA GLY A 91 23.88 -3.47 13.12
C GLY A 91 24.37 -4.78 13.69
N ILE A 92 25.15 -5.53 12.92
CA ILE A 92 25.85 -6.70 13.45
C ILE A 92 26.87 -6.15 14.44
N VAL A 93 26.54 -6.15 15.73
CA VAL A 93 27.51 -5.93 16.79
C VAL A 93 28.36 -7.19 16.81
N VAL A 94 29.50 -7.16 16.14
CA VAL A 94 30.53 -8.18 16.32
C VAL A 94 31.06 -7.97 17.74
N LEU A 95 30.54 -8.76 18.69
CA LEU A 95 31.15 -8.91 20.00
C LEU A 95 32.49 -9.62 19.80
N GLY A 96 33.53 -8.85 19.47
CA GLY A 96 34.89 -9.33 19.47
C GLY A 96 35.38 -9.46 20.90
N LYS A 97 35.38 -10.68 21.44
CA LYS A 97 36.50 -11.19 22.24
C LYS A 97 36.46 -12.70 22.39
#